data_AF-Q5Z3W8-F1
#
_entry.id   AF-Q5Z3W8-F1
#
_cell.length_a   1.000
_cell.length_b   1.000
_cell.length_c   1.000
_cell.angle_alpha   90.00
_cell.angle_beta   90.00
_cell.angle_gamma   90.00
#
_symmetry.space_group_name_H-M   'P 1'
#
loop_
_entity.id
_entity.type
_entity.pdbx_description
1 polymer ?
#
loop_
_entity_poly.entity_id
_entity_poly.type
_entity_poly.pdbx_seq_one_letter_code
_entity_poly.pdbx_strand_id
1 'polypeptide(L)' 'MTAIERFVPAERWRAWDPASDWRQIGEWQEQPAAAALAEGTVVTVDYPNGHRELWRVYRGQLVREPDFLEPQRAFGEPA' A
#
# COMPACT_ATOMS: atom_id res chain seq x y z
N MET A 1 25.25 -2.00 -31.73
CA MET A 1 25.42 -2.18 -30.27
C MET A 1 24.07 -1.89 -29.63
N THR A 2 23.33 -2.93 -29.28
CA THR A 2 21.99 -2.83 -28.69
C THR A 2 22.14 -2.36 -27.24
N ALA A 3 21.58 -1.20 -26.92
CA ALA A 3 21.55 -0.70 -25.56
C ALA A 3 20.74 -1.71 -24.72
N ILE A 4 21.38 -2.33 -23.74
CA ILE A 4 20.68 -3.13 -22.74
C ILE A 4 19.96 -2.10 -21.87
N GLU A 5 18.68 -1.86 -22.17
CA GLU A 5 17.80 -1.11 -21.29
C GLU A 5 17.85 -1.81 -19.92
N ARG A 6 18.47 -1.16 -18.94
CA ARG A 6 18.48 -1.65 -17.56
C ARG A 6 17.02 -1.72 -17.13
N PHE A 7 16.49 -2.94 -17.05
CA PHE A 7 15.20 -3.22 -16.46
C PHE A 7 15.28 -2.85 -14.98
N VAL A 8 14.90 -1.62 -14.65
CA VAL A 8 14.65 -1.23 -13.26
C VAL A 8 13.31 -1.87 -12.91
N PRO A 9 13.23 -2.77 -11.93
CA PRO A 9 11.94 -3.30 -11.49
C PRO A 9 11.02 -2.13 -11.16
N ALA A 10 9.77 -2.16 -11.63
CA ALA A 10 8.79 -1.17 -11.21
C ALA A 10 8.31 -1.48 -9.78
N GLU A 11 7.82 -0.46 -9.08
CA GLU A 11 7.05 -0.65 -7.87
C GLU A 11 5.83 -1.56 -8.14
N ARG A 12 5.51 -2.43 -7.18
CA ARG A 12 4.36 -3.34 -7.30
C ARG A 12 3.44 -3.20 -6.11
N TRP A 13 2.23 -2.75 -6.40
CA TRP A 13 1.16 -2.57 -5.43
C TRP A 13 0.27 -3.80 -5.44
N ARG A 14 0.01 -4.41 -4.29
CA ARG A 14 -0.83 -5.61 -4.15
C ARG A 14 -1.86 -5.41 -3.06
N ALA A 15 -3.12 -5.68 -3.37
CA ALA A 15 -4.20 -5.63 -2.42
C ALA A 15 -4.53 -7.03 -1.91
N TRP A 16 -4.82 -7.11 -0.62
CA TRP A 16 -5.08 -8.32 0.13
C TRP A 16 -6.37 -8.15 0.91
N ASP A 17 -7.23 -9.17 0.84
CA ASP A 17 -8.44 -9.24 1.65
C ASP A 17 -8.14 -10.03 2.94
N PRO A 18 -8.00 -9.37 4.10
CA PRO A 18 -7.78 -10.06 5.37
C PRO A 18 -9.00 -10.87 5.83
N ALA A 19 -10.21 -10.59 5.34
CA ALA A 19 -11.40 -11.37 5.64
C ALA A 19 -11.47 -12.69 4.85
N SER A 20 -10.71 -12.80 3.76
CA SER A 20 -10.62 -13.98 2.90
C SER A 20 -9.29 -14.71 3.06
N ASP A 21 -8.86 -14.95 4.31
CA ASP A 21 -7.60 -15.66 4.63
C ASP A 21 -6.37 -15.04 3.94
N TRP A 22 -6.29 -13.71 3.89
CA TRP A 22 -5.20 -12.98 3.22
C TRP A 22 -5.05 -13.32 1.74
N ARG A 23 -6.17 -13.50 1.03
CA ARG A 23 -6.15 -13.69 -0.42
C ARG A 23 -5.76 -12.40 -1.13
N GLN A 24 -4.87 -12.50 -2.13
CA GLN A 24 -4.60 -11.38 -3.04
C GLN A 24 -5.80 -11.12 -3.93
N ILE A 25 -6.28 -9.88 -3.94
CA ILE A 25 -7.46 -9.43 -4.70
C ILE A 25 -7.13 -8.44 -5.82
N GLY A 26 -5.88 -7.98 -5.91
CA GLY A 26 -5.41 -7.15 -7.02
C GLY A 26 -3.91 -6.92 -7.05
N GLU A 27 -3.41 -6.46 -8.21
CA GLU A 27 -2.02 -6.06 -8.44
C GLU A 27 -1.97 -4.88 -9.43
N TRP A 28 -1.09 -3.90 -9.16
CA TRP A 28 -0.89 -2.72 -9.98
C TRP A 28 0.59 -2.32 -10.03
N GLN A 29 0.99 -1.62 -11.09
CA GLN A 29 2.32 -1.01 -11.22
C GLN A 29 2.36 0.43 -10.69
N GLU A 30 1.21 0.96 -10.28
CA GLU A 30 1.03 2.31 -9.73
C GLU A 30 0.09 2.20 -8.52
N GLN A 31 0.09 3.23 -7.65
CA GLN A 31 -0.76 3.25 -6.47
C GLN A 31 -2.26 3.15 -6.85
N PRO A 32 -2.99 2.13 -6.35
CA PRO A 32 -4.42 2.02 -6.63
C PRO A 32 -5.20 3.14 -5.94
N ALA A 33 -6.26 3.60 -6.59
CA ALA A 33 -7.20 4.52 -5.97
C ALA A 33 -7.89 3.82 -4.79
N ALA A 34 -7.83 4.43 -3.59
CA ALA A 34 -8.43 3.87 -2.38
C ALA A 34 -9.94 3.59 -2.54
N ALA A 35 -10.66 4.42 -3.31
CA ALA A 35 -12.08 4.24 -3.61
C ALA A 35 -12.41 2.98 -4.43
N ALA A 36 -11.42 2.38 -5.10
CA ALA A 36 -11.58 1.13 -5.83
C ALA A 36 -11.37 -0.12 -4.95
N LEU A 37 -11.01 0.07 -3.68
CA LEU A 37 -10.73 -0.98 -2.71
C LEU A 37 -11.77 -0.94 -1.59
N ALA A 38 -12.09 -2.09 -1.01
CA ALA A 38 -13.00 -2.16 0.13
C ALA A 38 -12.31 -1.59 1.40
N GLU A 39 -13.08 -0.97 2.29
CA GLU A 39 -12.60 -0.52 3.61
C GLU A 39 -11.94 -1.69 4.37
N GLY A 40 -10.80 -1.44 5.00
CA GLY A 40 -10.02 -2.47 5.69
C GLY A 40 -9.14 -3.34 4.78
N THR A 41 -9.23 -3.19 3.45
CA THR A 41 -8.28 -3.83 2.51
C THR A 41 -6.86 -3.46 2.88
N VAL A 42 -5.98 -4.46 2.93
CA VAL A 42 -4.56 -4.27 3.18
C VAL A 42 -3.84 -4.17 1.85
N VAL A 43 -2.92 -3.22 1.73
CA VAL A 43 -2.12 -3.03 0.51
C VAL A 43 -0.65 -3.10 0.85
N THR A 44 0.10 -3.93 0.13
CA THR A 44 1.57 -3.94 0.19
C THR A 44 2.13 -3.28 -1.05
N VAL A 45 3.18 -2.48 -0.90
CA VAL A 45 3.99 -1.99 -2.02
C VAL A 45 5.39 -2.59 -1.94
N ASP A 46 5.78 -3.31 -2.99
CA ASP A 46 7.12 -3.86 -3.19
C ASP A 46 7.95 -2.85 -4.00
N TYR A 47 9.00 -2.30 -3.40
CA TYR A 47 9.88 -1.34 -4.04
C TYR A 47 11.05 -2.02 -4.77
N PRO A 48 11.64 -1.36 -5.79
CA PRO A 48 12.74 -1.94 -6.56
C PRO A 48 14.02 -2.16 -5.76
N ASN A 49 14.18 -1.45 -4.64
CA ASN A 49 15.28 -1.60 -3.69
C ASN A 49 15.11 -2.79 -2.73
N GLY A 50 14.05 -3.59 -2.89
CA GLY A 50 13.74 -4.73 -2.02
C GLY A 50 13.00 -4.35 -0.73
N HIS A 51 12.69 -3.08 -0.51
CA HIS A 51 11.86 -2.63 0.60
C HIS A 51 10.38 -2.98 0.34
N ARG A 52 9.64 -3.28 1.40
CA ARG A 52 8.19 -3.47 1.34
C ARG A 52 7.52 -2.60 2.39
N GLU A 53 6.50 -1.84 1.98
CA GLU A 53 5.64 -1.10 2.91
C GLU A 53 4.24 -1.71 2.97
N LEU A 54 3.60 -1.49 4.11
CA LEU A 54 2.25 -1.94 4.41
C LEU A 54 1.33 -0.73 4.59
N TRP A 55 0.19 -0.79 3.94
CA TRP A 55 -0.85 0.23 3.91
C TRP A 55 -2.20 -0.42 4.18
N ARG A 56 -3.17 0.38 4.59
CA ARG A 56 -4.56 -0.04 4.79
C ARG A 56 -5.52 1.01 4.26
N VAL A 57 -6.62 0.55 3.67
CA VAL A 57 -7.75 1.42 3.34
C VAL A 57 -8.48 1.76 4.64
N TYR A 58 -8.42 3.03 5.03
CA TYR A 58 -9.09 3.56 6.20
C TYR A 58 -9.80 4.86 5.84
N ARG A 59 -11.10 4.95 6.12
CA ARG A 59 -11.97 6.08 5.77
C ARG A 59 -11.84 6.48 4.29
N GLY A 60 -11.76 5.49 3.40
CA GLY A 60 -11.62 5.72 1.96
C GLY A 60 -10.27 6.30 1.52
N GLN A 61 -9.25 6.25 2.37
CA GLN A 61 -7.87 6.67 2.06
C GLN A 61 -6.90 5.51 2.27
N LEU A 62 -5.79 5.50 1.52
CA LEU A 62 -4.66 4.62 1.83
C LEU A 62 -3.80 5.29 2.90
N VAL A 63 -3.70 4.65 4.06
CA VAL A 63 -2.90 5.09 5.20
C VAL A 63 -1.78 4.07 5.42
N ARG A 64 -0.55 4.52 5.68
CA ARG A 64 0.56 3.62 5.98
C ARG A 64 0.34 3.00 7.36
N GLU A 65 0.67 1.73 7.53
CA GLU A 65 0.47 1.06 8.81
C GLU A 65 1.29 1.65 9.98
N PRO A 66 2.55 2.11 9.79
CA PRO A 66 3.27 2.82 10.85
C PRO A 66 2.52 4.07 11.33
N ASP A 67 1.92 4.84 10.42
CA ASP A 67 1.12 6.03 10.74
C ASP A 67 -0.22 5.66 11.41
N PHE A 68 -0.69 4.43 11.22
CA PHE A 68 -1.91 3.90 11.85
C PHE A 68 -1.65 3.38 13.27
N LEU A 69 -0.46 2.86 13.55
CA LEU A 69 -0.05 2.32 14.86
C LEU A 69 0.59 3.38 15.77
N GLU A 70 0.99 4.54 15.25
CA GLU A 70 1.37 5.67 16.09
C GLU A 70 0.14 6.20 16.85
N PRO A 71 0.14 6.17 18.20
CA PRO A 71 -0.99 6.66 18.97
C PRO A 71 -1.12 8.19 18.80
N GLN A 72 -2.16 8.61 18.07
CA GLN A 72 -2.84 9.91 18.13
C GLN A 72 -2.02 11.12 18.66
N ARG A 73 -0.88 11.45 18.07
CA ARG A 73 -0.25 12.78 18.26
C ARG A 73 -0.49 13.75 17.12
N ALA A 74 -1.09 13.31 16.01
CA ALA A 74 -1.19 14.10 14.79
C ALA A 74 -2.55 14.80 14.55
N PHE A 75 -3.60 14.47 15.32
CA PHE A 75 -4.89 15.15 15.22
C PHE A 75 -5.19 15.85 16.54
N GLY A 76 -4.87 17.15 16.60
CA GLY A 76 -4.89 17.96 17.81
C GLY A 76 -6.21 17.90 18.57
N GLU A 77 -6.12 17.44 19.81
CA GLU A 77 -7.04 17.84 20.86
C GLU A 77 -6.47 19.13 21.49
N PRO A 78 -7.24 20.23 21.57
CA PRO A 78 -6.84 21.36 22.39
C PRO A 78 -6.94 20.98 23.87
N ALA A 79 -5.95 21.44 24.64
CA ALA A 79 -5.85 21.31 26.09
C ALA A 79 -7.02 21.97 26.84
#